data_AF-A0A2U9TDJ9-F1
#
_entry.id   AF-A0A2U9TDJ9-F1
#
_cell.length_a   1.000
_cell.length_b   1.000
_cell.length_c   1.000
_cell.angle_alpha   90.00
_cell.angle_beta   90.00
_cell.angle_gamma   90.00
#
_symmetry.space_group_name_H-M   'P 1'
#
loop_
_entity.id
_entity.type
_entity.pdbx_description
1 polymer ?
#
loop_
_entity_poly.entity_id
_entity_poly.type
_entity_poly.pdbx_seq_one_letter_code
_entity_poly.pdbx_strand_id
1 'polypeptide(L)'
;MRLATAYDEIAPLNDARVRSNPGYLVIVLLSRVVVGLGGLKHINTKVMEGLASQDFVYLQDLYRRLNEQGHARLPVSCPHCQERFEVEVQPPGEA
;
A
#
# COMPACT_ATOMS: atom_id res chain seq x y z
N MET A 1 -2.40 -2.26 -6.78
CA MET A 1 -2.25 -0.98 -6.03
C MET A 1 -1.09 -0.21 -6.66
N ARG A 2 -1.10 1.13 -6.65
CA ARG A 2 0.05 1.96 -7.04
C ARG A 2 0.78 2.51 -5.82
N LEU A 3 2.03 2.96 -5.98
CA LEU A 3 2.73 3.69 -4.93
C LEU A 3 2.00 4.99 -4.60
N ALA A 4 1.96 5.30 -3.31
CA ALA A 4 1.41 6.52 -2.77
C ALA A 4 2.33 7.69 -3.12
N THR A 5 1.71 8.79 -3.54
CA THR A 5 2.43 10.06 -3.67
C THR A 5 2.31 10.83 -2.36
N ALA A 6 3.20 11.80 -2.12
CA ALA A 6 3.06 12.71 -0.99
C ALA A 6 1.69 13.43 -0.97
N TYR A 7 1.09 13.66 -2.15
CA TYR A 7 -0.25 14.23 -2.25
C TYR A 7 -1.33 13.28 -1.72
N ASP A 8 -1.19 11.96 -1.93
CA ASP A 8 -2.15 10.99 -1.41
C ASP A 8 -2.11 10.88 0.12
N GLU A 9 -0.95 11.16 0.73
CA GLU A 9 -0.77 11.16 2.18
C GLU A 9 -1.34 12.43 2.84
N ILE A 10 -1.16 13.58 2.20
CA ILE A 10 -1.48 14.88 2.81
C ILE A 10 -2.91 15.33 2.46
N ALA A 11 -3.37 15.11 1.23
CA ALA A 11 -4.69 15.59 0.79
C ALA A 11 -5.86 15.11 1.65
N PRO A 12 -5.91 13.84 2.12
CA PRO A 12 -7.00 13.35 2.97
C PRO A 12 -7.11 14.03 4.34
N LEU A 13 -6.04 14.66 4.84
CA LEU A 13 -6.05 15.33 6.15
C LEU A 13 -7.04 16.51 6.20
N ASN A 14 -7.41 17.05 5.03
CA ASN A 14 -8.41 18.11 4.90
C ASN A 14 -9.85 17.58 4.79
N ASP A 15 -10.07 16.27 4.62
CA ASP A 15 -11.41 15.69 4.53
C ASP A 15 -12.12 15.81 5.89
N ALA A 16 -13.34 16.33 5.89
CA ALA A 16 -14.13 16.55 7.11
C ALA A 16 -14.36 15.25 7.91
N ARG A 17 -14.48 14.11 7.22
CA ARG A 17 -14.66 12.79 7.85
C ARG A 17 -13.39 12.35 8.56
N VAL A 18 -12.21 12.59 7.97
CA VAL A 18 -10.90 12.31 8.58
C VAL A 18 -10.66 13.19 9.79
N ARG A 19 -11.02 14.49 9.70
CA ARG A 19 -10.92 15.41 10.84
C ARG A 19 -11.82 15.01 12.00
N SER A 20 -13.02 14.51 11.71
CA SER A 20 -13.96 14.03 12.74
C SER A 20 -13.58 12.65 13.28
N ASN A 21 -12.96 11.80 12.46
CA ASN A 21 -12.54 10.45 12.81
C ASN A 21 -11.20 10.15 12.12
N PRO A 22 -10.07 10.28 12.83
CA PRO A 22 -8.75 10.01 12.27
C PRO A 22 -8.60 8.61 11.68
N GLY A 23 -9.37 7.62 12.17
CA GLY A 23 -9.39 6.27 11.63
C GLY A 23 -9.93 6.18 10.19
N TYR A 24 -10.66 7.21 9.72
CA TYR A 24 -11.16 7.28 8.35
C TYR A 24 -10.06 7.63 7.33
N LEU A 25 -8.88 8.06 7.79
CA LEU A 25 -7.74 8.39 6.93
C LEU A 25 -7.36 7.22 6.02
N VAL A 26 -7.20 6.02 6.60
CA VAL A 26 -6.80 4.82 5.85
C VAL A 26 -7.83 4.43 4.79
N ILE A 27 -9.12 4.67 5.02
CA ILE A 27 -10.18 4.40 4.05
C ILE A 27 -10.02 5.32 2.82
N VAL A 28 -9.84 6.61 3.05
CA VAL A 28 -9.64 7.59 1.96
C VAL A 28 -8.35 7.29 1.22
N LEU A 29 -7.27 7.04 1.93
CA LEU A 29 -5.96 6.75 1.36
C LEU A 29 -5.99 5.48 0.50
N LEU A 30 -6.52 4.37 1.01
CA LEU A 30 -6.65 3.12 0.24
C LEU A 30 -7.52 3.32 -1.01
N SER A 31 -8.61 4.10 -0.92
CA SER A 31 -9.46 4.38 -2.08
C SER A 31 -8.76 5.12 -3.23
N ARG A 32 -7.63 5.80 -2.95
CA ARG A 32 -6.88 6.58 -3.95
C ARG A 32 -5.74 5.80 -4.61
N VAL A 33 -5.20 4.81 -3.91
CA VAL A 33 -3.99 4.07 -4.33
C VAL A 33 -4.31 2.66 -4.82
N VAL A 34 -5.46 2.10 -4.44
CA VAL A 34 -5.95 0.85 -5.02
C VAL A 34 -6.47 1.12 -6.43
N VAL A 35 -5.79 0.55 -7.43
CA VAL A 35 -6.10 0.74 -8.87
C VAL A 35 -7.09 -0.28 -9.42
N GLY A 36 -7.31 -1.39 -8.73
CA GLY A 36 -8.18 -2.50 -9.15
C GLY A 36 -8.46 -3.45 -8.00
N LEU A 37 -9.69 -3.98 -7.94
CA LEU A 37 -10.15 -5.02 -7.01
C LEU A 37 -11.12 -5.95 -7.74
N GLY A 38 -10.63 -7.11 -8.19
CA GLY A 38 -11.43 -8.05 -8.96
C GLY A 38 -12.11 -7.39 -10.18
N GLY A 39 -13.42 -7.63 -10.34
CA GLY A 39 -14.23 -7.06 -11.43
C GLY A 39 -14.84 -5.68 -11.16
N LEU A 40 -14.44 -4.98 -10.10
CA LEU A 40 -15.03 -3.68 -9.74
C LEU A 40 -14.59 -2.59 -10.73
N LYS A 41 -15.58 -1.90 -11.34
CA LYS A 41 -15.33 -0.82 -12.31
C LYS A 41 -14.80 0.46 -11.67
N HIS A 42 -15.20 0.73 -10.43
CA HIS A 42 -14.84 1.95 -9.72
C HIS A 42 -14.48 1.64 -8.27
N ILE A 43 -13.42 2.27 -7.80
CA ILE A 43 -12.94 2.15 -6.43
C ILE A 43 -13.11 3.51 -5.76
N ASN A 44 -13.79 3.51 -4.62
CA ASN A 44 -14.10 4.71 -3.85
C ASN A 44 -14.21 4.35 -2.36
N THR A 45 -14.44 5.35 -1.50
CA THR A 45 -14.51 5.11 -0.04
C THR A 45 -15.62 4.15 0.36
N LYS A 46 -16.77 4.14 -0.34
CA LYS A 46 -17.87 3.21 -0.04
C LYS A 46 -17.50 1.76 -0.32
N VAL A 47 -16.70 1.51 -1.35
CA VAL A 47 -16.16 0.16 -1.61
C VAL A 47 -15.29 -0.28 -0.43
N MET A 48 -14.39 0.59 0.03
CA MET A 48 -13.48 0.30 1.15
C MET A 48 -14.24 0.06 2.46
N GLU A 49 -15.28 0.85 2.74
CA GLU A 49 -16.17 0.68 3.90
C GLU A 49 -16.94 -0.64 3.89
N GLY A 50 -17.28 -1.13 2.69
CA GLY A 50 -18.06 -2.36 2.51
C GLY A 50 -17.22 -3.64 2.45
N LEU A 51 -15.90 -3.55 2.56
CA LEU A 51 -15.03 -4.73 2.55
C LEU A 51 -15.23 -5.55 3.83
N ALA A 52 -15.05 -6.87 3.73
CA ALA A 52 -14.89 -7.70 4.92
C ALA A 52 -13.69 -7.17 5.72
N SER A 53 -13.78 -7.20 7.06
CA SER A 53 -12.73 -6.63 7.92
C SER A 53 -11.34 -7.23 7.65
N GLN A 54 -11.29 -8.52 7.33
CA GLN A 54 -10.03 -9.20 7.00
C GLN A 54 -9.44 -8.71 5.66
N ASP A 55 -10.27 -8.47 4.65
CA ASP A 55 -9.83 -7.96 3.35
C ASP A 55 -9.33 -6.52 3.47
N PHE A 56 -10.01 -5.70 4.28
CA PHE A 56 -9.56 -4.34 4.57
C PHE A 56 -8.19 -4.33 5.26
N VAL A 57 -8.00 -5.16 6.29
CA VAL A 57 -6.71 -5.33 6.97
C VAL A 57 -5.63 -5.80 6.01
N TYR A 58 -5.94 -6.74 5.12
CA TYR A 58 -5.00 -7.19 4.09
C TYR A 58 -4.55 -6.04 3.18
N LEU A 59 -5.46 -5.19 2.71
CA LEU A 59 -5.12 -4.04 1.88
C LEU A 59 -4.29 -2.99 2.63
N GLN A 60 -4.58 -2.78 3.91
CA GLN A 60 -3.78 -1.90 4.78
C GLN A 60 -2.35 -2.43 4.95
N ASP A 61 -2.19 -3.74 5.15
CA ASP A 61 -0.88 -4.38 5.26
C ASP A 61 -0.11 -4.30 3.94
N LEU A 62 -0.79 -4.55 2.83
CA LEU A 62 -0.22 -4.42 1.49
C LEU A 62 0.26 -2.99 1.23
N TYR A 63 -0.55 -2.00 1.59
CA TYR A 63 -0.18 -0.59 1.48
C TYR A 63 1.13 -0.29 2.20
N ARG A 64 1.24 -0.72 3.46
CA ARG A 64 2.44 -0.53 4.28
C ARG A 64 3.67 -1.22 3.69
N ARG A 65 3.53 -2.46 3.21
CA ARG A 65 4.63 -3.18 2.54
C ARG A 65 5.13 -2.45 1.30
N LEU A 66 4.22 -1.89 0.50
CA LEU A 66 4.59 -1.20 -0.73
C LEU A 66 5.19 0.19 -0.48
N ASN A 67 4.72 0.94 0.52
CA ASN A 67 5.04 2.36 0.68
C ASN A 67 5.98 2.67 1.85
N GLU A 68 6.01 1.84 2.90
CA GLU A 68 6.81 2.10 4.10
C GLU A 68 8.04 1.20 4.19
N GLN A 69 7.96 -0.04 3.68
CA GLN A 69 9.06 -1.00 3.70
C GLN A 69 9.98 -0.87 2.47
N GLY A 70 10.09 0.36 1.93
CA GLY A 70 10.67 0.69 0.63
C GLY A 70 11.81 -0.23 0.21
N HIS A 71 11.63 -0.89 -0.95
CA HIS A 71 12.58 -1.80 -1.56
C HIS A 71 13.18 -2.78 -0.55
N ALA A 72 12.54 -3.93 -0.30
CA ALA A 72 13.08 -4.94 0.59
C ALA A 72 14.54 -5.25 0.19
N ARG A 73 15.51 -4.64 0.88
CA ARG A 73 16.92 -4.84 0.63
C ARG A 73 17.33 -6.02 1.47
N LEU A 74 17.61 -7.14 0.81
CA LEU A 74 18.13 -8.31 1.48
C LEU A 74 19.66 -8.20 1.52
N PRO A 75 20.29 -8.29 2.70
CA PRO A 75 21.71 -8.53 2.76
C PRO A 75 21.96 -9.95 2.23
N VAL A 76 22.71 -10.04 1.14
CA VAL A 76 23.12 -11.31 0.53
C VAL A 76 24.63 -11.42 0.54
N SER A 77 25.14 -12.65 0.52
CA SER A 77 26.56 -12.94 0.40
C SER A 77 26.82 -13.62 -0.93
N CYS A 78 27.77 -13.10 -1.72
CA CYS A 78 28.15 -13.72 -2.98
C CYS A 78 28.79 -15.09 -2.73
N PRO A 79 28.28 -16.20 -3.29
CA PRO A 79 28.86 -17.53 -3.06
C PRO A 79 30.25 -17.70 -3.72
N HIS A 80 30.61 -16.83 -4.67
CA HIS A 80 31.88 -16.91 -5.40
C HIS A 80 33.02 -16.14 -4.70
N CYS A 81 32.76 -14.95 -4.15
CA CYS A 81 33.78 -14.10 -3.55
C CYS A 81 33.53 -13.71 -2.09
N GLN A 82 32.42 -14.15 -1.49
CA GLN A 82 32.01 -13.84 -0.11
C GLN A 82 31.76 -12.36 0.19
N GLU A 83 31.73 -11.51 -0.83
CA GLU A 83 31.36 -10.10 -0.68
C GLU A 83 29.91 -9.96 -0.22
N ARG A 84 29.66 -9.07 0.74
CA ARG A 84 28.33 -8.79 1.27
C ARG A 84 27.76 -7.55 0.60
N PHE A 85 26.56 -7.66 0.04
CA PHE A 85 25.89 -6.56 -0.63
C PHE A 85 24.38 -6.60 -0.40
N GLU A 86 23.72 -5.47 -0.64
CA GLU A 86 22.28 -5.37 -0.56
C GLU A 86 21.65 -5.55 -1.93
N VAL A 87 20.69 -6.47 -2.03
CA VAL A 87 19.88 -6.67 -3.23
C VAL A 87 18.48 -6.16 -2.99
N GLU A 88 18.03 -5.28 -3.86
CA GLU A 88 16.63 -4.91 -3.95
C GLU A 88 15.83 -6.07 -4.54
N VAL A 89 14.92 -6.63 -3.74
CA VAL A 89 14.03 -7.69 -4.20
C VAL A 89 12.79 -7.03 -4.79
N GLN A 90 12.64 -7.09 -6.11
CA GLN A 90 11.33 -6.85 -6.72
C GLN A 90 10.40 -8.02 -6.35
N PRO A 91 9.21 -7.77 -5.79
CA PRO A 91 8.22 -8.82 -5.68
C PRO A 91 7.95 -9.40 -7.07
N PRO A 92 7.80 -10.71 -7.23
CA PRO A 92 7.48 -11.31 -8.52
C PRO A 92 6.14 -10.74 -8.99
N GLY A 93 6.18 -9.85 -9.97
CA GLY A 93 5.01 -9.44 -10.73
C GLY A 93 4.58 -10.62 -11.59
N GLU A 94 3.30 -10.98 -11.52
CA GLU A 94 2.70 -11.99 -12.39
C GLU A 94 2.94 -11.61 -13.85
N ALA A 95 3.53 -12.55 -14.60
CA ALA A 95 3.79 -12.46 -16.03
C ALA A 95 2.49 -12.61 -16.85
#